data_AF-A0A432R7M3-F1
#
_entry.id   AF-A0A432R7M3-F1
#
_cell.length_a   1.000
_cell.length_b   1.000
_cell.length_c   1.000
_cell.angle_alpha   90.00
_cell.angle_beta   90.00
_cell.angle_gamma   90.00
#
_symmetry.space_group_name_H-M   'P 1'
#
loop_
_entity.id
_entity.type
_entity.pdbx_description
1 polymer ?
#
loop_
_entity_poly.entity_id
_entity_poly.type
_entity_poly.pdbx_seq_one_letter_code
_entity_poly.pdbx_strand_id
1 'polypeptide(L)'
;MGAGGVANPFGVLEDPIKDVVLAAVAGLFYGFRVVRISVFRDVGELRVSVFLKPSSQSSSLSAWDVLEAEERIAGSLGIRVELAHARIGVSEDGLLVLHYSFRSPDIAPLRGWER
;
A
#
# COMPACT_ATOMS: atom_id res chain seq x y z
N MET A 1 -21.72 -22.07 11.89
CA MET A 1 -21.68 -21.19 10.70
C MET A 1 -20.47 -20.30 10.87
N GLY A 2 -19.30 -20.76 10.41
CA GLY A 2 -18.04 -20.00 10.49
C GLY A 2 -17.68 -19.49 9.10
N ALA A 3 -17.37 -18.20 9.01
CA ALA A 3 -17.04 -17.51 7.78
C ALA A 3 -15.96 -18.26 6.99
N GLY A 4 -16.26 -18.55 5.73
CA GLY A 4 -15.31 -19.15 4.79
C GLY A 4 -14.14 -18.18 4.58
N GLY A 5 -12.98 -18.56 5.09
CA GLY A 5 -11.72 -17.99 4.63
C GLY A 5 -11.59 -18.31 3.14
N VAL A 6 -11.64 -17.28 2.31
CA VAL A 6 -11.31 -17.41 0.90
C VAL A 6 -9.81 -17.69 0.85
N ALA A 7 -9.44 -18.92 0.53
CA ALA A 7 -8.06 -19.30 0.34
C ALA A 7 -7.48 -18.50 -0.83
N ASN A 8 -6.39 -17.78 -0.57
CA ASN A 8 -5.62 -17.06 -1.58
C ASN A 8 -5.10 -18.06 -2.64
N PRO A 9 -5.49 -17.94 -3.93
CA PRO A 9 -5.14 -18.90 -4.98
C PRO A 9 -3.67 -18.80 -5.46
N PHE A 10 -2.83 -17.93 -4.90
CA PHE A 10 -1.46 -17.69 -5.38
C PHE A 10 -0.33 -18.12 -4.44
N GLY A 11 -0.62 -18.76 -3.30
CA GLY A 11 0.40 -19.55 -2.56
C GLY A 11 1.64 -18.79 -2.10
N VAL A 12 1.56 -17.48 -1.88
CA VAL A 12 2.59 -16.69 -1.20
C VAL A 12 1.94 -16.20 0.08
N LEU A 13 2.55 -16.42 1.24
CA LEU A 13 2.09 -15.84 2.50
C LEU A 13 1.97 -14.32 2.28
N GLU A 14 0.75 -13.84 2.02
CA GLU A 14 0.51 -12.44 1.74
C GLU A 14 0.80 -11.70 3.04
N ASP A 15 1.75 -10.77 2.96
CA ASP A 15 1.98 -9.83 4.04
C ASP A 15 0.62 -9.23 4.43
N PRO A 16 0.12 -9.44 5.67
CA PRO A 16 -1.22 -9.01 6.08
C PRO A 16 -1.38 -7.48 6.04
N ILE A 17 -0.28 -6.73 5.99
CA ILE A 17 -0.30 -5.29 5.75
C ILE A 17 -0.87 -4.98 4.36
N LYS A 18 -0.69 -5.85 3.37
CA LYS A 18 -1.26 -5.64 2.02
C LYS A 18 -2.78 -5.56 2.05
N ASP A 19 -3.43 -6.43 2.82
CA ASP A 19 -4.90 -6.42 2.96
C ASP A 19 -5.38 -5.17 3.70
N VAL A 20 -4.66 -4.78 4.76
CA VAL A 20 -4.95 -3.55 5.51
C VAL A 20 -4.78 -2.32 4.62
N VAL A 21 -3.70 -2.24 3.85
CA VAL A 21 -3.44 -1.15 2.88
C VAL A 21 -4.50 -1.15 1.79
N LEU A 22 -4.84 -2.32 1.23
CA LEU A 22 -5.87 -2.43 0.20
C LEU A 22 -7.22 -1.91 0.70
N ALA A 23 -7.61 -2.31 1.92
CA ALA A 23 -8.83 -1.84 2.55
C ALA A 23 -8.78 -0.32 2.82
N ALA A 24 -7.63 0.20 3.26
CA ALA A 24 -7.44 1.63 3.54
C ALA A 24 -7.60 2.51 2.30
N VAL A 25 -7.11 2.05 1.14
CA VAL A 25 -7.16 2.81 -0.12
C VAL A 25 -8.34 2.44 -1.02
N ALA A 26 -9.18 1.50 -0.60
CA ALA A 26 -10.33 1.04 -1.37
C ALA A 26 -11.28 2.22 -1.67
N GLY A 27 -11.60 2.41 -2.95
CA GLY A 27 -12.54 3.44 -3.41
C GLY A 27 -11.99 4.87 -3.43
N LEU A 28 -10.73 5.10 -3.03
CA LEU A 28 -10.13 6.44 -2.99
C LEU A 28 -9.71 6.94 -4.39
N PHE A 29 -9.05 6.07 -5.16
CA PHE A 29 -8.47 6.45 -6.45
C PHE A 29 -9.49 6.33 -7.59
N TYR A 30 -10.42 7.30 -7.70
CA TYR A 30 -11.43 7.29 -8.76
C TYR A 30 -10.77 7.25 -10.15
N GLY A 31 -11.26 6.37 -11.02
CA GLY A 31 -10.69 6.16 -12.35
C GLY A 31 -9.42 5.30 -12.37
N PHE A 32 -8.91 4.84 -11.22
CA PHE A 32 -7.79 3.90 -11.15
C PHE A 32 -8.20 2.58 -10.51
N ARG A 33 -7.50 1.51 -10.90
CA ARG A 33 -7.58 0.20 -10.24
C ARG A 33 -6.26 -0.10 -9.55
N VAL A 34 -6.31 -0.46 -8.26
CA VAL A 34 -5.16 -1.03 -7.58
C VAL A 34 -4.86 -2.40 -8.17
N VAL A 35 -3.65 -2.58 -8.69
CA VAL A 35 -3.22 -3.84 -9.33
C VAL A 35 -2.19 -4.61 -8.51
N ARG A 36 -1.43 -3.91 -7.69
CA ARG A 36 -0.40 -4.50 -6.84
C ARG A 36 -0.15 -3.61 -5.63
N ILE A 37 0.13 -4.24 -4.49
CA ILE A 37 0.69 -3.57 -3.32
C ILE A 37 2.00 -4.28 -2.98
N SER A 38 3.08 -3.50 -2.90
CA SER A 38 4.37 -3.96 -2.41
C SER A 38 4.64 -3.35 -1.06
N VAL A 39 5.05 -4.19 -0.11
CA VAL A 39 5.42 -3.77 1.24
C VAL A 39 6.87 -4.15 1.45
N PHE A 40 7.66 -3.20 1.90
CA PHE A 40 9.03 -3.40 2.34
C PHE A 40 9.13 -2.93 3.79
N ARG A 41 9.73 -3.77 4.64
CA ARG A 41 9.93 -3.48 6.06
C ARG A 41 11.40 -3.58 6.40
N ASP A 42 11.91 -2.54 7.03
CA ASP A 42 13.25 -2.49 7.61
C ASP A 42 13.16 -1.95 9.04
N VAL A 43 14.27 -1.98 9.76
CA VAL A 43 14.37 -1.44 11.12
C VAL A 43 13.99 0.04 11.11
N GLY A 44 12.86 0.36 11.72
CA GLY A 44 12.39 1.73 11.84
C GLY A 44 11.69 2.31 10.59
N GLU A 45 11.54 1.54 9.51
CA GLU A 45 10.94 2.01 8.26
C GLU A 45 9.98 0.97 7.63
N LEU A 46 8.78 1.43 7.26
CA LEU A 46 7.82 0.70 6.45
C LEU A 46 7.60 1.46 5.14
N ARG A 47 7.95 0.85 4.01
CA ARG A 47 7.65 1.38 2.68
C ARG A 47 6.51 0.61 2.04
N VAL A 48 5.42 1.31 1.74
CA VAL A 48 4.25 0.79 1.03
C VAL A 48 4.22 1.39 -0.36
N SER A 49 4.14 0.55 -1.39
CA SER A 49 4.00 1.00 -2.78
C SER A 49 2.69 0.48 -3.35
N VAL A 50 1.81 1.40 -3.74
CA VAL A 50 0.52 1.09 -4.36
C VAL A 50 0.64 1.33 -5.86
N PHE A 51 0.39 0.29 -6.64
CA PHE A 51 0.44 0.35 -8.09
C PHE A 51 -0.98 0.50 -8.65
N LEU A 52 -1.16 1.52 -9.46
CA LEU A 52 -2.44 1.93 -10.00
C LEU A 52 -2.41 1.80 -11.52
N LYS A 53 -3.43 1.15 -12.07
CA LYS A 53 -3.70 1.14 -13.51
C LYS A 53 -4.83 2.11 -13.82
N PRO A 54 -4.64 3.10 -14.69
CA PRO A 54 -5.73 3.98 -15.11
C PRO A 54 -6.79 3.21 -15.89
N SER A 55 -8.06 3.56 -15.66
CA SER A 55 -9.21 2.94 -16.33
C SER A 55 -9.49 3.61 -17.69
N SER A 56 -9.00 4.82 -17.90
CA SER A 56 -9.06 5.57 -19.15
C SER A 56 -7.80 6.43 -19.35
N GLN A 57 -7.54 6.87 -20.58
CA GLN A 57 -6.41 7.77 -20.86
C GLN A 57 -6.56 9.16 -20.21
N SER A 58 -7.78 9.55 -19.82
CA SER A 58 -8.08 10.82 -19.17
C SER A 58 -8.10 10.76 -17.64
N SER A 59 -7.67 9.63 -17.05
CA SER A 59 -7.65 9.47 -15.59
C SER A 59 -6.65 10.45 -14.97
N SER A 60 -7.09 11.20 -13.96
CA SER A 60 -6.25 12.12 -13.19
C SER A 60 -6.33 11.76 -11.71
N LEU A 61 -5.20 11.94 -11.01
CA LEU A 61 -5.10 11.72 -9.58
C LEU A 61 -4.83 13.06 -8.91
N SER A 62 -5.64 13.44 -7.92
CA SER A 62 -5.40 14.68 -7.20
C SER A 62 -4.33 14.48 -6.12
N ALA A 63 -3.64 15.56 -5.76
CA ALA A 63 -2.70 15.51 -4.64
C ALA A 63 -3.40 15.19 -3.31
N TRP A 64 -4.67 15.58 -3.15
CA TRP A 64 -5.47 15.27 -1.97
C TRP A 64 -5.72 13.76 -1.82
N ASP A 65 -6.00 13.05 -2.91
CA ASP A 65 -6.18 11.59 -2.87
C ASP A 65 -4.90 10.89 -2.38
N VAL A 66 -3.73 11.44 -2.73
CA VAL A 66 -2.43 10.89 -2.32
C VAL A 66 -2.20 11.09 -0.82
N LEU A 67 -2.51 12.28 -0.30
CA LEU A 67 -2.38 12.60 1.13
C LEU A 67 -3.41 11.83 1.97
N GLU A 68 -4.65 11.76 1.51
CA GLU A 68 -5.70 11.01 2.19
C GLU A 68 -5.36 9.51 2.26
N ALA A 69 -4.77 8.94 1.20
CA ALA A 69 -4.29 7.57 1.22
C ALA A 69 -3.21 7.36 2.29
N GLU A 70 -2.27 8.30 2.43
CA GLU A 70 -1.21 8.25 3.44
C GLU A 70 -1.79 8.23 4.85
N GLU A 71 -2.73 9.13 5.14
CA GLU A 71 -3.42 9.21 6.43
C GLU A 71 -4.22 7.94 6.74
N ARG A 72 -4.98 7.43 5.77
CA ARG A 72 -5.78 6.20 5.93
C ARG A 72 -4.89 4.98 6.15
N ILE A 73 -3.78 4.86 5.42
CA ILE A 73 -2.83 3.76 5.61
C ILE A 73 -2.18 3.84 6.99
N ALA A 74 -1.65 5.01 7.36
CA ALA A 74 -1.02 5.20 8.67
C ALA A 74 -2.00 4.92 9.83
N GLY A 75 -3.23 5.44 9.74
CA GLY A 75 -4.28 5.19 10.72
C GLY A 75 -4.66 3.71 10.83
N SER A 76 -4.78 3.01 9.70
CA SER A 76 -5.10 1.57 9.68
C SER A 76 -3.97 0.71 10.24
N LEU A 77 -2.73 1.19 10.18
CA LEU A 77 -1.55 0.50 10.69
C LEU A 77 -1.14 0.96 12.10
N GLY A 78 -1.85 1.94 12.68
CA GLY A 78 -1.52 2.50 13.99
C GLY A 78 -0.19 3.27 14.03
N ILE A 79 0.27 3.78 12.88
CA ILE A 79 1.53 4.52 12.75
C ILE A 79 1.25 6.02 12.81
N ARG A 80 2.12 6.79 13.48
CA ARG A 80 2.04 8.25 13.50
C ARG A 80 2.49 8.82 12.15
N VAL A 81 1.66 9.67 11.53
CA VAL A 81 1.88 10.28 10.20
C VAL A 81 3.03 11.29 10.20
N GLU A 82 3.51 11.74 11.37
CA GLU A 82 4.50 12.82 11.52
C GLU A 82 5.82 12.61 10.75
N LEU A 83 6.10 11.39 10.28
CA LEU A 83 7.28 11.02 9.49
C LEU A 83 6.93 10.27 8.19
N ALA A 84 5.75 10.54 7.61
CA ALA A 84 5.33 9.93 6.36
C ALA A 84 5.80 10.76 5.14
N HIS A 85 6.23 10.08 4.09
CA HIS A 85 6.62 10.73 2.83
C HIS A 85 6.02 9.99 1.63
N ALA A 86 5.17 10.69 0.89
CA ALA A 86 4.63 10.23 -0.38
C ALA A 86 5.51 10.62 -1.58
N ARG A 87 5.76 9.67 -2.49
CA ARG A 87 6.36 9.91 -3.81
C ARG A 87 5.48 9.32 -4.89
N ILE A 88 5.41 10.00 -6.03
CA ILE A 88 4.66 9.56 -7.20
C ILE A 88 5.67 9.25 -8.31
N GLY A 89 5.49 8.11 -8.95
CA GLY A 89 6.31 7.68 -10.08
C GLY A 89 5.51 6.87 -11.09
N VAL A 90 6.18 6.43 -12.14
CA VAL A 90 5.62 5.53 -13.15
C VAL A 90 6.54 4.32 -13.23
N SER A 91 5.99 3.10 -13.17
CA SER A 91 6.75 1.87 -13.32
C SER A 91 7.16 1.65 -14.78
N GLU A 92 8.12 0.76 -15.02
CA GLU A 92 8.51 0.34 -16.37
C GLU A 92 7.31 -0.18 -17.20
N ASP A 93 6.38 -0.89 -16.54
CA ASP A 93 5.15 -1.39 -17.15
C ASP A 93 4.07 -0.31 -17.40
N GLY A 94 4.37 0.97 -17.19
CA GLY A 94 3.46 2.09 -17.39
C GLY A 94 2.36 2.23 -16.32
N LEU A 95 2.56 1.66 -15.12
CA LEU A 95 1.64 1.84 -13.99
C LEU A 95 2.01 3.10 -13.21
N LEU A 96 1.01 3.81 -12.70
CA LEU A 96 1.24 4.87 -11.72
C LEU A 96 1.61 4.21 -10.38
N VAL A 97 2.63 4.72 -9.71
CA VAL A 97 3.12 4.18 -8.44
C VAL A 97 3.11 5.25 -7.37
N LEU A 98 2.43 4.96 -6.27
CA LEU A 98 2.41 5.79 -5.07
C LEU A 98 3.26 5.09 -4.01
N HIS A 99 4.38 5.70 -3.63
CA HIS A 99 5.27 5.21 -2.60
C HIS A 99 5.07 6.00 -1.32
N TYR A 100 4.71 5.32 -0.24
CA TYR A 100 4.60 5.86 1.10
C TYR A 100 5.71 5.27 1.96
N SER A 101 6.58 6.12 2.52
CA SER A 101 7.56 5.72 3.53
C SER A 101 7.09 6.21 4.89
N PHE A 102 6.86 5.29 5.82
CA PHE A 102 6.52 5.57 7.21
C PHE A 102 7.71 5.23 8.08
N ARG A 103 8.20 6.20 8.86
CA ARG A 103 9.28 5.97 9.82
C ARG A 103 8.73 5.95 11.23
N SER A 104 9.02 4.88 11.95
CA SER A 104 8.66 4.74 13.37
C SER A 104 9.61 3.77 14.05
N PRO A 105 10.15 4.10 15.24
CA PRO A 105 11.03 3.20 15.99
C PRO A 105 10.35 1.88 16.37
N ASP A 106 9.01 1.83 16.36
CA ASP A 106 8.22 0.64 16.69
C ASP A 106 8.11 -0.37 15.52
N ILE A 107 8.61 -0.02 14.32
CA ILE A 107 8.62 -0.91 13.16
C ILE A 107 9.79 -1.88 13.28
N ALA A 108 9.48 -3.14 13.58
CA ALA A 108 10.44 -4.23 13.59
C ALA A 108 10.66 -4.80 12.17
N PRO A 109 11.90 -5.24 11.83
CA PRO A 109 12.17 -5.93 10.58
C PRO A 109 11.47 -7.31 10.57
N LEU A 110 11.17 -7.81 9.38
CA LEU A 110 10.75 -9.21 9.21
C LEU A 110 11.95 -10.12 9.52
N ARG A 111 12.02 -10.71 10.71
CA ARG A 111 12.97 -11.78 10.99
C ARG A 111 12.46 -13.08 10.34
N GLY A 112 13.23 -13.66 9.41
CA GLY A 112 13.10 -15.08 9.06
C GLY A 112 12.47 -15.47 7.71
N TRP A 113 12.45 -14.59 6.69
CA TRP A 113 12.11 -14.97 5.30
C TRP A 113 13.34 -14.99 4.39
N GLU A 114 14.44 -15.56 4.87
CA GLU A 114 15.49 -16.07 3.99
C GLU A 114 15.12 -17.51 3.61
N ARG A 115 14.60 -17.70 2.40
CA ARG A 115 14.96 -18.76 1.45
C ARG A 115 14.17 -18.65 0.16
#